data_AF-A0A3Q4IES6-F1
#
_entry.id   AF-A0A3Q4IES6-F1
#
_cell.length_a   1.000
_cell.length_b   1.000
_cell.length_c   1.000
_cell.angle_alpha   90.00
_cell.angle_beta   90.00
_cell.angle_gamma   90.00
#
_symmetry.space_group_name_H-M   'P 1'
#
loop_
_entity.id
_entity.type
_entity.pdbx_description
1 polymer ?
#
loop_
_entity_poly.entity_id
_entity_poly.type
_entity_poly.pdbx_seq_one_letter_code
_entity_poly.pdbx_strand_id
1 'polypeptide(L)'
;LSPTAMAQQVDEAQECRAAALAQVALLSQLRGAVAENRDTLEHLEDQWSSAAQDAANIIQSKEAQLQMVTDYCQRIQTAKNAVDKATTELDALQSPQKSSSKEAERLGSLQRSMEENRTALGELLVTHSKLCPHLTRYERAIAETEQKNLQETWRVLERTVESMLHHT
;
A
#
# COMPACT_ATOMS: atom_id res chain seq x y z
N LEU A 1 -0.36 -8.09 -0.85
CA LEU A 1 0.48 -6.96 -0.43
C LEU A 1 0.36 -6.82 1.08
N SER A 2 1.46 -6.94 1.83
CA SER A 2 1.44 -6.87 3.29
C SER A 2 2.47 -5.83 3.76
N PRO A 3 2.02 -4.69 4.31
CA PRO A 3 2.92 -3.71 4.93
C PRO A 3 3.79 -4.32 6.02
N THR A 4 3.23 -5.21 6.84
CA THR A 4 3.95 -5.88 7.94
C THR A 4 5.11 -6.74 7.42
N ALA A 5 4.88 -7.54 6.37
CA ALA A 5 5.94 -8.36 5.80
C ALA A 5 7.05 -7.51 5.16
N MET A 6 6.68 -6.36 4.56
CA MET A 6 7.66 -5.46 3.97
C MET A 6 8.42 -4.64 5.02
N ALA A 7 7.78 -4.27 6.14
CA ALA A 7 8.47 -3.67 7.28
C ALA A 7 9.52 -4.63 7.86
N GLN A 8 9.18 -5.92 8.01
CA GLN A 8 10.15 -6.92 8.43
C GLN A 8 11.37 -7.01 7.49
N GLN A 9 11.17 -6.90 6.17
CA GLN A 9 12.29 -6.86 5.22
C GLN A 9 13.19 -5.63 5.41
N VAL A 10 12.63 -4.49 5.82
CA VAL A 10 13.41 -3.29 6.15
C VAL A 10 14.24 -3.53 7.40
N ASP A 11 13.63 -4.10 8.45
CA ASP A 11 14.32 -4.41 9.71
C ASP A 11 15.48 -5.40 9.47
N GLU A 12 15.24 -6.47 8.72
CA GLU A 12 16.27 -7.46 8.34
C GLU A 12 17.43 -6.79 7.56
N ALA A 13 17.13 -5.89 6.63
CA ALA A 13 18.16 -5.16 5.89
C ALA A 13 18.96 -4.19 6.80
N GLN A 14 18.31 -3.57 7.78
CA GLN A 14 18.97 -2.73 8.79
C GLN A 14 19.93 -3.56 9.65
N GLU A 15 19.53 -4.77 10.07
CA GLU A 15 20.40 -5.70 10.79
C GLU A 15 21.63 -6.09 9.97
N CYS A 16 21.44 -6.44 8.69
CA CYS A 16 22.55 -6.73 7.77
C CYS A 16 23.51 -5.54 7.65
N ARG A 17 22.99 -4.32 7.51
CA ARG A 17 23.81 -3.11 7.45
C ARG A 17 24.58 -2.87 8.76
N ALA A 18 23.94 -3.07 9.90
CA ALA A 18 24.59 -2.93 11.21
C ALA A 18 25.74 -3.93 11.37
N ALA A 19 25.53 -5.18 10.94
CA ALA A 19 26.58 -6.20 10.94
C ALA A 19 27.75 -5.81 10.04
N ALA A 20 27.49 -5.29 8.84
CA ALA A 20 28.54 -4.81 7.94
C ALA A 20 29.35 -3.66 8.55
N LEU A 21 28.69 -2.68 9.17
CA LEU A 21 29.38 -1.57 9.87
C LEU A 21 30.22 -2.06 11.06
N ALA A 22 29.76 -3.09 11.78
CA ALA A 22 30.55 -3.70 12.84
C ALA A 22 31.83 -4.37 12.30
N GLN A 23 31.77 -5.00 11.11
CA GLN A 23 32.95 -5.54 10.44
C GLN A 23 33.93 -4.45 10.01
N VAL A 24 33.44 -3.33 9.46
CA VAL A 24 34.28 -2.15 9.16
C VAL A 24 35.02 -1.69 10.41
N ALA A 25 34.31 -1.49 11.53
CA ALA A 25 34.91 -1.02 12.77
C ALA A 25 35.96 -1.99 13.33
N LEU A 26 35.73 -3.30 13.22
CA LEU A 26 36.69 -4.33 13.62
C LEU A 26 37.96 -4.29 12.75
N LEU A 27 37.80 -4.20 11.44
CA LEU A 27 38.93 -4.14 10.49
C LEU A 27 39.76 -2.87 10.68
N SER A 28 39.12 -1.71 10.91
CA SER A 28 39.83 -0.46 11.20
C SER A 28 40.69 -0.58 12.47
N GLN A 29 40.20 -1.27 13.52
CA GLN A 29 40.95 -1.51 14.75
C GLN A 29 42.15 -2.45 14.51
N LEU A 30 41.94 -3.55 13.79
CA LEU A 30 43.00 -4.51 13.46
C LEU A 30 44.10 -3.88 12.61
N ARG A 31 43.73 -3.05 11.64
CA ARG A 31 44.67 -2.29 10.80
C ARG A 31 45.54 -1.32 11.62
N GLY A 32 45.01 -0.80 12.73
CA GLY A 32 45.77 0.05 13.67
C GLY A 32 46.71 -0.73 14.58
N ALA A 33 46.43 -2.01 14.83
CA ALA A 33 47.17 -2.86 15.76
C ALA A 33 48.24 -3.75 15.09
N VAL A 34 48.06 -4.12 13.82
CA VAL A 34 48.93 -5.06 13.11
C VAL A 34 49.54 -4.40 11.86
N ALA A 35 50.88 -4.40 11.78
CA ALA A 35 51.60 -3.85 10.62
C ALA A 35 51.65 -4.82 9.43
N GLU A 36 51.63 -6.13 9.71
CA GLU A 36 51.55 -7.18 8.70
C GLU A 36 50.13 -7.24 8.12
N ASN A 37 50.00 -7.45 6.80
CA ASN A 37 48.73 -7.59 6.09
C ASN A 37 47.83 -6.33 6.02
N ARG A 38 48.38 -5.14 6.28
CA ARG A 38 47.65 -3.86 6.27
C ARG A 38 46.83 -3.62 5.00
N ASP A 39 47.43 -3.87 3.83
CA ASP A 39 46.78 -3.68 2.52
C ASP A 39 45.58 -4.63 2.33
N THR A 40 45.67 -5.86 2.85
CA THR A 40 44.55 -6.82 2.77
C THR A 40 43.41 -6.44 3.72
N LEU A 41 43.73 -5.90 4.90
CA LEU A 41 42.73 -5.40 5.85
C LEU A 41 42.01 -4.17 5.32
N GLU A 42 42.76 -3.26 4.67
CA GLU A 42 42.19 -2.09 4.00
C GLU A 42 41.24 -2.49 2.87
N HIS A 43 41.64 -3.45 2.03
CA HIS A 43 40.76 -3.94 0.97
C HIS A 43 39.46 -4.57 1.50
N LEU A 44 39.55 -5.35 2.59
CA LEU A 44 38.36 -5.92 3.23
C LEU A 44 37.48 -4.84 3.87
N GLU A 45 38.08 -3.82 4.49
CA GLU A 45 37.37 -2.68 5.07
C GLU A 45 36.59 -1.91 4.00
N ASP A 46 37.20 -1.70 2.83
CA ASP A 46 36.55 -1.07 1.68
C ASP A 46 35.37 -1.91 1.16
N GLN A 47 35.52 -3.24 1.08
CA GLN A 47 34.43 -4.14 0.66
C GLN A 47 33.25 -4.09 1.62
N TRP A 48 33.50 -4.15 2.93
CA TRP A 48 32.44 -4.04 3.94
C TRP A 48 31.80 -2.66 3.97
N SER A 49 32.58 -1.60 3.73
CA SER A 49 32.07 -0.23 3.60
C SER A 49 31.15 -0.09 2.39
N SER A 50 31.54 -0.66 1.23
CA SER A 50 30.70 -0.71 0.04
C SER A 50 29.42 -1.50 0.32
N ALA A 51 29.52 -2.68 0.94
CA ALA A 51 28.34 -3.50 1.28
C ALA A 51 27.39 -2.77 2.24
N ALA A 52 27.91 -2.03 3.22
CA ALA A 52 27.10 -1.21 4.13
C ALA A 52 26.39 -0.06 3.41
N GLN A 53 27.04 0.54 2.41
CA GLN A 53 26.44 1.58 1.59
C GLN A 53 25.37 1.04 0.64
N ASP A 54 25.62 -0.11 0.02
CA ASP A 54 24.64 -0.80 -0.82
C ASP A 54 23.41 -1.19 -0.01
N ALA A 55 23.61 -1.73 1.20
CA ALA A 55 22.52 -2.02 2.13
C ALA A 55 21.74 -0.75 2.51
N ALA A 56 22.41 0.39 2.73
CA ALA A 56 21.75 1.67 2.99
C ALA A 56 20.84 2.11 1.82
N ASN A 57 21.32 1.97 0.58
CA ASN A 57 20.55 2.29 -0.61
C ASN A 57 19.33 1.37 -0.77
N ILE A 58 19.49 0.07 -0.47
CA ILE A 58 18.40 -0.91 -0.49
C ILE A 58 17.35 -0.58 0.58
N ILE A 59 17.78 -0.26 1.81
CA ILE A 59 16.89 0.14 2.92
C ILE A 59 16.04 1.34 2.49
N GLN A 60 16.67 2.41 1.98
CA GLN A 60 15.96 3.61 1.54
C GLN A 60 14.92 3.29 0.45
N SER A 61 15.28 2.46 -0.54
CA SER A 61 14.37 2.03 -1.60
C SER A 61 13.19 1.20 -1.05
N LYS A 62 13.47 0.30 -0.10
CA LYS A 62 12.45 -0.55 0.54
C LYS A 62 11.53 0.24 1.46
N GLU A 63 12.03 1.23 2.19
CA GLU A 63 11.22 2.16 2.99
C GLU A 63 10.25 2.96 2.11
N ALA A 64 10.72 3.46 0.96
CA ALA A 64 9.86 4.14 -0.01
C ALA A 64 8.75 3.20 -0.54
N GLN A 65 9.10 1.95 -0.87
CA GLN A 65 8.11 0.93 -1.28
C GLN A 65 7.11 0.62 -0.15
N LEU A 66 7.58 0.51 1.09
CA LEU A 66 6.73 0.26 2.26
C LEU A 66 5.69 1.37 2.44
N GLN A 67 6.10 2.64 2.28
CA GLN A 67 5.16 3.76 2.33
C GLN A 67 4.10 3.63 1.24
N MET A 68 4.50 3.33 0.01
CA MET A 68 3.57 3.19 -1.11
C MET A 68 2.58 2.02 -0.92
N VAL A 69 3.05 0.88 -0.39
CA VAL A 69 2.18 -0.27 -0.09
C VAL A 69 1.24 0.06 1.06
N THR A 70 1.71 0.77 2.09
CA THR A 70 0.89 1.22 3.21
C THR A 70 -0.23 2.14 2.74
N ASP A 71 0.11 3.15 1.95
CA ASP A 71 -0.86 4.08 1.36
C ASP A 71 -1.89 3.32 0.51
N TYR A 72 -1.45 2.38 -0.33
CA TYR A 72 -2.35 1.54 -1.12
C TYR A 72 -3.30 0.71 -0.26
N CYS A 73 -2.80 0.06 0.79
CA CYS A 73 -3.61 -0.73 1.72
C CYS A 73 -4.65 0.14 2.45
N GLN A 74 -4.32 1.40 2.79
CA GLN A 74 -5.28 2.32 3.38
C GLN A 74 -6.35 2.76 2.37
N ARG A 75 -5.95 3.08 1.13
CA ARG A 75 -6.87 3.51 0.06
C ARG A 75 -7.82 2.39 -0.32
N ILE A 76 -7.35 1.15 -0.44
CA ILE A 76 -8.22 0.02 -0.77
C ILE A 76 -9.24 -0.24 0.34
N GLN A 77 -8.83 -0.10 1.61
CA GLN A 77 -9.77 -0.25 2.73
C GLN A 77 -10.80 0.88 2.75
N THR A 78 -10.37 2.11 2.47
CA THR A 78 -11.26 3.27 2.37
C THR A 78 -12.32 3.06 1.28
N ALA A 79 -11.88 2.60 0.10
CA ALA A 79 -12.79 2.34 -1.02
C ALA A 79 -13.74 1.16 -0.74
N LYS A 80 -13.27 0.09 -0.08
CA LYS A 80 -14.14 -1.00 0.38
C LYS A 80 -15.23 -0.50 1.34
N ASN A 81 -14.83 0.25 2.37
CA ASN A 81 -15.77 0.80 3.35
C ASN A 81 -16.81 1.72 2.70
N ALA A 82 -16.41 2.53 1.72
CA ALA A 82 -17.32 3.41 1.00
C ALA A 82 -18.34 2.61 0.15
N VAL A 83 -17.89 1.53 -0.50
CA VAL A 83 -18.76 0.65 -1.31
C VAL A 83 -19.74 -0.10 -0.40
N ASP A 84 -19.28 -0.61 0.74
CA ASP A 84 -20.12 -1.30 1.73
C ASP A 84 -21.17 -0.36 2.34
N LYS A 85 -20.78 0.89 2.63
CA LYS A 85 -21.70 1.94 3.11
C LYS A 85 -22.80 2.22 2.09
N ALA A 86 -22.45 2.44 0.82
CA ALA A 86 -23.44 2.70 -0.23
C ALA A 86 -24.35 1.49 -0.47
N THR A 87 -23.82 0.27 -0.38
CA THR A 87 -24.62 -0.96 -0.46
C THR A 87 -25.65 -1.02 0.66
N THR A 88 -25.23 -0.74 1.90
CA THR A 88 -26.13 -0.72 3.07
C THR A 88 -27.22 0.36 2.95
N GLU A 89 -26.85 1.56 2.46
CA GLU A 89 -27.81 2.65 2.24
C GLU A 89 -28.81 2.33 1.12
N LEU A 90 -28.35 1.65 0.06
CA LEU A 90 -29.20 1.17 -1.03
C LEU A 90 -30.21 0.11 -0.54
N ASP A 91 -29.75 -0.87 0.22
CA ASP A 91 -30.62 -1.90 0.81
C ASP A 91 -31.67 -1.27 1.74
N ALA A 92 -31.28 -0.26 2.51
CA ALA A 92 -32.20 0.47 3.36
C ALA A 92 -33.28 1.23 2.57
N LEU A 93 -32.97 1.73 1.36
CA LEU A 93 -33.93 2.39 0.47
C LEU A 93 -34.93 1.41 -0.15
N GLN A 94 -34.54 0.17 -0.41
CA GLN A 94 -35.43 -0.85 -0.98
C GLN A 94 -36.45 -1.40 0.04
N SER A 95 -36.27 -1.09 1.34
CA SER A 95 -37.21 -1.49 2.39
C SER A 95 -38.43 -0.54 2.46
N PRO A 96 -39.67 -1.06 2.44
CA PRO A 96 -40.88 -0.23 2.44
C PRO A 96 -40.95 0.71 3.66
N GLN A 97 -40.99 2.02 3.43
CA GLN A 97 -41.25 3.02 4.48
C GLN A 97 -42.62 3.68 4.31
N LYS A 98 -43.16 4.18 5.42
CA LYS A 98 -44.49 4.83 5.46
C LYS A 98 -44.42 6.35 5.27
N SER A 99 -43.24 6.93 5.05
CA SER A 99 -43.05 8.39 5.05
C SER A 99 -42.07 8.87 3.98
N SER A 100 -42.58 9.71 3.09
CA SER A 100 -41.82 10.33 1.98
C SER A 100 -40.63 11.19 2.44
N SER A 101 -40.71 11.83 3.62
CA SER A 101 -39.59 12.64 4.16
C SER A 101 -38.36 11.79 4.47
N LYS A 102 -38.55 10.57 4.99
CA LYS A 102 -37.45 9.66 5.34
C LYS A 102 -36.81 9.03 4.10
N GLU A 103 -37.61 8.83 3.05
CA GLU A 103 -37.12 8.35 1.76
C GLU A 103 -36.21 9.39 1.10
N ALA A 104 -36.62 10.67 1.12
CA ALA A 104 -35.80 11.77 0.60
C ALA A 104 -34.47 11.93 1.34
N GLU A 105 -34.47 11.83 2.67
CA GLU A 105 -33.23 11.87 3.49
C GLU A 105 -32.27 10.71 3.14
N ARG A 106 -32.80 9.49 2.99
CA ARG A 106 -32.01 8.31 2.62
C ARG A 106 -31.45 8.42 1.21
N LEU A 107 -32.23 8.93 0.26
CA LEU A 107 -31.77 9.18 -1.10
C LEU A 107 -30.62 10.18 -1.11
N GLY A 108 -30.73 11.26 -0.33
CA GLY A 108 -29.66 12.24 -0.17
C GLY A 108 -28.40 11.67 0.49
N SER A 109 -28.54 10.73 1.43
CA SER A 109 -27.39 10.00 1.98
C SER A 109 -26.71 9.11 0.95
N LEU A 110 -27.50 8.32 0.23
CA LEU A 110 -26.99 7.46 -0.83
C LEU A 110 -26.25 8.28 -1.90
N GLN A 111 -26.81 9.41 -2.34
CA GLN A 111 -26.15 10.30 -3.30
C GLN A 111 -24.78 10.78 -2.82
N ARG A 112 -24.67 11.18 -1.55
CA ARG A 112 -23.38 11.55 -0.95
C ARG A 112 -22.40 10.37 -0.94
N SER A 113 -22.86 9.19 -0.53
CA SER A 113 -22.01 7.98 -0.51
C SER A 113 -21.59 7.54 -1.91
N MET A 114 -22.41 7.77 -2.94
CA MET A 114 -22.02 7.52 -4.33
C MET A 114 -20.89 8.45 -4.78
N GLU A 115 -20.91 9.72 -4.37
CA GLU A 115 -19.82 10.67 -4.67
C GLU A 115 -18.52 10.33 -3.89
N GLU A 116 -18.67 9.97 -2.61
CA GLU A 116 -17.56 9.49 -1.78
C GLU A 116 -16.89 8.26 -2.42
N ASN A 117 -17.69 7.32 -2.94
CA ASN A 117 -17.19 6.14 -3.66
C ASN A 117 -16.40 6.50 -4.91
N ARG A 118 -16.95 7.39 -5.76
CA ARG A 118 -16.26 7.83 -6.97
C ARG A 118 -14.88 8.43 -6.64
N THR A 119 -14.83 9.25 -5.59
CA THR A 119 -13.59 9.85 -5.11
C THR A 119 -12.62 8.78 -4.61
N ALA A 120 -13.05 7.90 -3.72
CA ALA A 120 -12.21 6.85 -3.14
C ALA A 120 -11.65 5.88 -4.19
N LEU A 121 -12.47 5.48 -5.17
CA LEU A 121 -12.05 4.61 -6.28
C LEU A 121 -11.09 5.32 -7.23
N GLY A 122 -11.29 6.62 -7.47
CA GLY A 122 -10.37 7.45 -8.25
C GLY A 122 -8.99 7.56 -7.59
N GLU A 123 -8.94 7.83 -6.29
CA GLU A 123 -7.69 7.88 -5.52
C GLU A 123 -6.99 6.51 -5.47
N LEU A 124 -7.75 5.43 -5.32
CA LEU A 124 -7.22 4.06 -5.36
C LEU A 124 -6.56 3.77 -6.70
N LEU A 125 -7.19 4.16 -7.82
CA LEU A 125 -6.64 3.98 -9.16
C LEU A 125 -5.31 4.74 -9.34
N VAL A 126 -5.25 5.99 -8.86
CA VAL A 126 -4.02 6.79 -8.90
C VAL A 126 -2.91 6.18 -8.03
N THR A 127 -3.28 5.64 -6.87
CA THR A 127 -2.31 5.00 -5.98
C THR A 127 -1.79 3.69 -6.57
N HIS A 128 -2.67 2.89 -7.17
CA HIS A 128 -2.31 1.65 -7.87
C HIS A 128 -1.35 1.92 -9.04
N SER A 129 -1.61 2.94 -9.86
CA SER A 129 -0.74 3.24 -11.02
C SER A 129 0.67 3.64 -10.59
N LYS A 130 0.81 4.34 -9.46
CA LYS A 130 2.12 4.65 -8.86
C LYS A 130 2.81 3.43 -8.28
N LEU A 131 2.06 2.52 -7.67
CA LEU A 131 2.59 1.32 -7.02
C LEU A 131 3.03 0.24 -8.02
N CYS A 132 2.28 0.06 -9.10
CA CYS A 132 2.41 -1.04 -10.05
C CYS A 132 3.84 -1.29 -10.62
N PRO A 133 4.66 -0.26 -10.93
CA PRO A 133 6.03 -0.45 -11.39
C PRO A 133 6.96 -1.09 -10.36
N HIS A 134 6.64 -0.98 -9.06
CA HIS A 134 7.47 -1.45 -7.95
C HIS A 134 7.05 -2.84 -7.45
N LEU A 135 5.94 -3.38 -7.96
CA LEU A 135 5.44 -4.68 -7.57
C LEU A 135 6.05 -5.79 -8.42
N THR A 136 6.27 -6.94 -7.79
CA THR A 136 6.50 -8.19 -8.52
C THR A 136 5.28 -8.56 -9.36
N ARG A 137 5.48 -9.44 -10.35
CA ARG A 137 4.38 -9.92 -11.20
C ARG A 137 3.23 -10.54 -10.39
N TYR A 138 3.57 -11.29 -9.35
CA TYR A 138 2.58 -11.93 -8.47
C TYR A 138 1.80 -10.89 -7.66
N GLU A 139 2.49 -9.94 -7.04
CA GLU A 139 1.85 -8.86 -6.27
C GLU A 139 0.95 -7.98 -7.13
N ARG A 140 1.38 -7.69 -8.36
CA ARG A 140 0.58 -6.94 -9.33
C ARG A 140 -0.73 -7.67 -9.66
N ALA A 141 -0.67 -8.98 -9.92
CA ALA A 141 -1.87 -9.76 -10.21
C ALA A 141 -2.88 -9.75 -9.05
N ILE A 142 -2.39 -9.81 -7.80
CA ILE A 142 -3.24 -9.68 -6.60
C ILE A 142 -3.89 -8.30 -6.54
N ALA A 143 -3.10 -7.23 -6.71
CA ALA A 143 -3.61 -5.86 -6.64
C ALA A 143 -4.64 -5.58 -7.74
N GLU A 144 -4.38 -6.02 -8.97
CA GLU A 144 -5.29 -5.92 -10.10
C GLU A 144 -6.60 -6.68 -9.88
N THR A 145 -6.53 -7.88 -9.30
CA THR A 145 -7.72 -8.69 -9.00
C THR A 145 -8.60 -7.99 -7.97
N GLU A 146 -8.01 -7.52 -6.87
CA GLU A 146 -8.74 -6.79 -5.83
C GLU A 146 -9.39 -5.51 -6.37
N GLN A 147 -8.65 -4.74 -7.18
CA GLN A 147 -9.17 -3.52 -7.79
C GLN A 147 -10.32 -3.82 -8.76
N LYS A 148 -10.19 -4.86 -9.59
CA LYS A 148 -11.22 -5.28 -10.52
C LYS A 148 -12.50 -5.70 -9.81
N ASN A 149 -12.39 -6.51 -8.76
CA ASN A 149 -13.54 -6.93 -7.95
C ASN A 149 -14.28 -5.73 -7.39
N LEU A 150 -13.55 -4.75 -6.83
CA LEU A 150 -14.15 -3.55 -6.26
C LEU A 150 -14.83 -2.68 -7.33
N GLN A 151 -14.21 -2.53 -8.51
CA GLN A 151 -14.82 -1.82 -9.64
C GLN A 151 -16.07 -2.51 -10.16
N GLU A 152 -16.10 -3.84 -10.18
CA GLU A 152 -17.29 -4.60 -10.59
C GLU A 152 -18.44 -4.39 -9.60
N THR A 153 -18.19 -4.48 -8.30
CA THR A 153 -19.19 -4.18 -7.26
C THR A 153 -19.72 -2.75 -7.39
N TRP A 154 -18.83 -1.77 -7.60
CA TRP A 154 -19.22 -0.39 -7.82
C TRP A 154 -20.12 -0.21 -9.05
N ARG A 155 -19.77 -0.82 -10.18
CA ARG A 155 -20.61 -0.77 -11.40
C ARG A 155 -21.98 -1.41 -11.23
N VAL A 156 -22.10 -2.43 -10.37
CA VAL A 156 -23.40 -3.03 -10.04
C VAL A 156 -24.23 -2.04 -9.22
N LEU A 157 -23.63 -1.36 -8.24
CA LEU A 157 -24.30 -0.32 -7.46
C LEU A 157 -24.78 0.83 -8.34
N GLU A 158 -23.92 1.38 -9.19
CA GLU A 158 -24.28 2.47 -10.12
C GLU A 158 -25.51 2.09 -10.96
N ARG A 159 -25.48 0.93 -11.61
CA ARG A 159 -26.61 0.45 -12.43
C ARG A 159 -27.89 0.23 -11.62
N THR A 160 -27.77 -0.24 -10.38
CA THR A 160 -28.94 -0.48 -9.52
C THR A 160 -29.57 0.84 -9.09
N VAL A 161 -28.76 1.83 -8.71
CA VAL A 161 -29.24 3.17 -8.37
C VAL A 161 -29.88 3.85 -9.58
N GLU A 162 -29.23 3.78 -10.75
CA GLU A 162 -29.78 4.28 -12.01
C GLU A 162 -31.13 3.64 -12.31
N SER A 163 -31.23 2.31 -12.25
CA SER A 163 -32.49 1.58 -12.45
C SER A 163 -33.61 2.09 -11.53
N MET A 164 -33.34 2.22 -10.23
CA MET A 164 -34.35 2.72 -9.28
C MET A 164 -34.82 4.14 -9.62
N LEU A 165 -33.91 5.03 -10.02
CA LEU A 165 -34.23 6.42 -10.38
C LEU A 165 -35.02 6.55 -11.68
N HIS A 166 -34.88 5.61 -12.62
CA HIS A 166 -35.65 5.60 -13.87
C HIS A 166 -37.00 4.87 -13.73
N HIS A 167 -37.19 4.10 -12.65
CA HIS A 167 -38.43 3.37 -12.35
C HIS A 167 -39.26 4.02 -11.23
N THR A 168 -38.85 5.18 -10.73
CA THR A 168 -39.65 6.06 -9.84
C THR A 168 -40.43 7.09 -10.65
#